data_AF-A0A1F6VPR5-F1
#
_entry.id   AF-A0A1F6VPR5-F1
#
_cell.length_a   1.000
_cell.length_b   1.000
_cell.length_c   1.000
_cell.angle_alpha   90.00
_cell.angle_beta   90.00
_cell.angle_gamma   90.00
#
_symmetry.space_group_name_H-M   'P 1'
#
loop_
_entity.id
_entity.type
_entity.pdbx_description
1 polymer ?
#
loop_
_entity_poly.entity_id
_entity_poly.type
_entity_poly.pdbx_seq_one_letter_code
_entity_poly.pdbx_strand_id
1 'polypeptide(L)'
;MKNLNKRKRGISIIGILFFGFIIVLVLSYFKISIRSVVESPTAQDNISYVGGGTRNLWDEYFRKPVSYLWNDIFINIFWASFINNMERIRDGQATDYEINAPAVNRK
;
A
#
# COMPACT_ATOMS: atom_id res chain seq x y z
N MET A 1 36.45 0.87 -23.29
CA MET A 1 35.20 1.65 -23.18
C MET A 1 34.44 1.21 -21.94
N LYS A 2 34.36 2.04 -20.89
CA LYS A 2 33.60 1.72 -19.66
C LYS A 2 32.15 2.18 -19.85
N ASN A 3 31.24 1.21 -19.89
CA ASN A 3 29.81 1.44 -20.02
C ASN A 3 29.26 1.95 -18.68
N LEU A 4 28.96 3.25 -18.60
CA LEU A 4 28.39 3.87 -17.40
C LEU A 4 26.89 3.59 -17.35
N ASN A 5 26.52 2.57 -16.60
CA ASN A 5 25.13 2.24 -16.28
C ASN A 5 24.53 3.38 -15.42
N LYS A 6 23.86 4.35 -16.08
CA LYS A 6 23.11 5.42 -15.43
C LYS A 6 21.88 4.80 -14.74
N ARG A 7 22.03 4.34 -13.50
CA ARG A 7 20.88 4.07 -12.64
C ARG A 7 20.10 5.38 -12.48
N LYS A 8 18.90 5.45 -13.03
CA LYS A 8 17.95 6.52 -12.74
C LYS A 8 17.56 6.40 -11.26
N ARG A 9 18.33 7.06 -10.38
CA ARG A 9 17.93 7.22 -8.98
C ARG A 9 16.68 8.10 -8.98
N GLY A 10 15.54 7.53 -8.64
CA GLY A 10 14.32 8.28 -8.39
C GLY A 10 14.52 9.27 -7.24
N ILE A 11 13.60 10.22 -7.12
CA ILE A 11 13.64 11.23 -6.05
C ILE A 11 13.47 10.48 -4.72
N SER A 12 14.43 10.65 -3.80
CA SER A 12 14.37 10.05 -2.47
C SER A 12 13.27 10.72 -1.64
N ILE A 13 12.48 9.94 -0.90
CA ILE A 13 11.41 10.43 0.00
C ILE A 13 11.95 11.48 0.98
N ILE A 14 13.17 11.26 1.49
CA ILE A 14 13.84 12.22 2.40
C ILE A 14 14.11 13.56 1.71
N GLY A 15 14.42 13.53 0.40
CA GLY A 15 14.65 14.72 -0.41
C GLY A 15 13.36 15.49 -0.67
N ILE A 16 12.23 14.79 -0.85
CA ILE A 16 10.90 15.43 -1.00
C ILE A 16 10.50 16.15 0.29
N LEU A 17 10.67 15.50 1.44
CA LEU A 17 10.34 16.11 2.74
C LEU A 17 11.23 17.32 3.03
N PHE A 18 12.53 17.21 2.78
CA PHE A 18 13.46 18.31 2.93
C PHE A 18 13.14 19.49 2.00
N PHE A 19 12.81 19.20 0.74
CA PHE A 19 12.39 20.22 -0.21
C PHE A 19 11.08 20.90 0.19
N GLY A 20 10.09 20.14 0.68
CA GLY A 20 8.85 20.69 1.22
C GLY A 20 9.11 21.62 2.41
N PHE A 21 10.02 21.26 3.31
CA PHE A 21 10.43 22.11 4.42
C PHE A 21 11.05 23.43 3.95
N ILE A 22 11.93 23.41 2.94
CA ILE A 22 12.51 24.64 2.36
C ILE A 22 11.41 25.55 1.79
N ILE A 23 10.43 24.99 1.07
CA ILE A 23 9.31 25.76 0.52
C ILE A 23 8.53 26.46 1.65
N VAL A 24 8.24 25.75 2.74
CA VAL A 24 7.54 26.31 3.91
C VAL A 24 8.31 27.51 4.48
N LEU A 25 9.64 27.40 4.62
CA LEU A 25 10.49 28.48 5.11
C LEU A 25 10.48 29.68 4.15
N VAL A 26 10.58 29.45 2.84
CA VAL A 26 10.54 30.51 1.82
C VAL A 26 9.19 31.25 1.86
N LEU A 27 8.08 30.52 1.92
CA LEU A 27 6.74 31.12 2.03
C LEU A 27 6.58 31.92 3.33
N SER A 28 7.13 31.42 4.43
CA SER A 28 7.15 32.12 5.72
C SER A 28 7.95 33.42 5.65
N TYR A 29 9.09 33.44 4.95
CA TYR A 29 9.90 34.66 4.71
C TYR A 29 9.10 35.74 3.97
N PHE A 30 8.29 35.35 2.98
CA PHE A 30 7.38 36.26 2.26
C PHE A 30 6.12 36.64 3.05
N LYS A 31 6.01 36.26 4.32
CA LYS A 31 4.83 36.47 5.19
C LYS A 31 3.55 35.84 4.62
N ILE A 32 3.68 34.80 3.78
CA ILE A 32 2.54 34.04 3.28
C ILE A 32 2.16 33.02 4.35
N SER A 33 0.98 33.19 4.94
CA SER A 33 0.42 32.23 5.89
C SER A 33 -0.09 31.00 5.14
N ILE A 34 0.63 29.88 5.26
CA ILE A 34 0.22 28.59 4.69
C ILE A 34 -1.16 28.19 5.20
N ARG A 35 -1.44 28.47 6.48
CA ARG A 35 -2.77 28.24 7.07
C ARG A 35 -3.84 29.00 6.29
N SER A 36 -3.65 30.29 6.04
CA SER A 36 -4.60 31.12 5.29
C SER A 36 -4.84 30.61 3.87
N VAL A 37 -3.80 30.06 3.22
CA VAL A 37 -3.92 29.50 1.88
C VAL A 37 -4.72 28.19 1.92
N VAL A 38 -4.38 27.27 2.82
CA VAL A 38 -5.04 25.97 2.94
C VAL A 38 -6.48 26.11 3.41
N GLU A 39 -6.78 27.03 4.32
CA GLU A 39 -8.13 27.29 4.83
C GLU A 39 -8.97 28.19 3.90
N SER A 40 -8.40 28.69 2.80
CA SER A 40 -9.16 29.50 1.85
C SER A 40 -10.30 28.68 1.23
N PRO A 41 -11.48 29.29 0.97
CA PRO A 41 -12.60 28.58 0.33
C PRO A 41 -12.19 27.90 -0.97
N THR A 42 -11.39 28.56 -1.79
CA THR A 42 -10.89 28.01 -3.07
C THR A 42 -9.98 26.80 -2.88
N ALA A 43 -9.08 26.81 -1.89
CA ALA A 43 -8.23 25.66 -1.62
C ALA A 43 -9.06 24.49 -1.06
N GLN A 44 -9.97 24.76 -0.14
CA GLN A 44 -10.87 23.76 0.43
C GLN A 44 -11.78 23.14 -0.64
N ASP A 45 -12.35 23.94 -1.54
CA ASP A 45 -13.19 23.49 -2.64
C ASP A 45 -12.42 22.57 -3.61
N ASN A 46 -11.19 22.93 -3.97
CA ASN A 46 -10.35 22.11 -4.84
C ASN A 46 -9.93 20.79 -4.17
N ILE A 47 -9.54 20.83 -2.89
CA ILE A 47 -9.21 19.62 -2.10
C ILE A 47 -10.45 18.72 -1.99
N SER A 48 -11.62 19.32 -1.74
CA SER A 48 -12.89 18.61 -1.65
C SER A 48 -13.29 17.98 -3.00
N TYR A 49 -13.12 18.70 -4.11
CA TYR A 49 -13.40 18.20 -5.47
C TYR A 49 -12.55 16.98 -5.82
N VAL A 50 -11.24 17.07 -5.60
CA VAL A 50 -10.31 15.95 -5.86
C VAL A 50 -10.55 14.79 -4.88
N GLY A 51 -10.79 15.10 -3.61
CA GLY A 51 -11.06 14.12 -2.56
C GLY A 51 -12.38 13.37 -2.77
N GLY A 52 -13.43 14.06 -3.21
CA GLY A 52 -14.72 13.50 -3.57
C GLY A 52 -14.61 12.57 -4.78
N GLY A 53 -13.92 12.99 -5.84
CA GLY A 53 -13.68 12.13 -7.00
C GLY A 53 -12.89 10.86 -6.66
N THR A 54 -11.86 10.98 -5.81
CA THR A 54 -11.04 9.83 -5.40
C THR A 54 -11.80 8.85 -4.50
N ARG A 55 -12.62 9.36 -3.57
CA ARG A 55 -13.51 8.52 -2.74
C ARG A 55 -14.54 7.79 -3.61
N ASN A 56 -15.16 8.48 -4.56
CA ASN A 56 -16.12 7.88 -5.47
C ASN A 56 -15.50 6.76 -6.32
N LEU A 57 -14.31 7.00 -6.90
CA LEU A 57 -13.60 5.96 -7.68
C LEU A 57 -13.24 4.74 -6.81
N TRP A 58 -12.82 4.96 -5.57
CA TRP A 58 -12.54 3.86 -4.65
C TRP A 58 -13.81 3.06 -4.36
N ASP A 59 -14.88 3.71 -3.91
CA ASP A 59 -16.11 3.02 -3.51
C ASP A 59 -16.82 2.35 -4.70
N GLU A 60 -16.78 2.96 -5.89
CA GLU A 60 -17.50 2.49 -7.07
C GLU A 60 -16.72 1.43 -7.87
N TYR A 61 -15.40 1.58 -8.03
CA TYR A 61 -14.61 0.70 -8.90
C TYR A 61 -13.67 -0.25 -8.16
N PHE A 62 -12.96 0.22 -7.12
CA PHE A 62 -11.87 -0.55 -6.52
C PHE A 62 -12.26 -1.34 -5.27
N ARG A 63 -13.22 -0.84 -4.50
CA ARG A 63 -13.60 -1.41 -3.21
C ARG A 63 -14.00 -2.88 -3.34
N LYS A 64 -14.89 -3.20 -4.28
CA LYS A 64 -15.37 -4.57 -4.49
C LYS A 64 -14.25 -5.53 -4.90
N PRO A 65 -13.48 -5.31 -5.98
CA PRO A 65 -12.41 -6.24 -6.37
C PRO A 65 -11.30 -6.34 -5.32
N VAL A 66 -10.92 -5.25 -4.66
CA VAL A 66 -9.91 -5.28 -3.60
C VAL A 66 -10.41 -6.06 -2.38
N SER A 67 -11.67 -5.85 -1.98
CA SER A 67 -12.28 -6.59 -0.87
C SER A 67 -12.38 -8.09 -1.15
N TYR A 68 -12.67 -8.48 -2.40
CA TYR A 68 -12.70 -9.89 -2.80
C TYR A 68 -11.30 -10.51 -2.76
N LEU A 69 -10.30 -9.86 -3.37
CA LEU A 69 -8.93 -10.35 -3.34
C LEU A 69 -8.38 -10.46 -1.91
N TRP A 70 -8.70 -9.49 -1.06
CA TRP A 70 -8.21 -9.48 0.31
C TRP A 70 -8.91 -10.53 1.18
N ASN A 71 -10.24 -10.50 1.25
CA ASN A 71 -10.99 -11.36 2.16
C ASN A 71 -11.11 -12.78 1.62
N ASP A 72 -11.52 -12.93 0.37
CA ASP A 72 -11.87 -14.24 -0.17
C ASP A 72 -10.66 -15.02 -0.68
N ILE A 73 -9.64 -14.33 -1.20
CA ILE A 73 -8.43 -15.01 -1.67
C ILE A 73 -7.36 -14.99 -0.58
N PHE A 74 -6.87 -13.81 -0.20
CA PHE A 74 -5.70 -13.75 0.68
C PHE A 74 -5.99 -14.28 2.08
N ILE A 75 -7.07 -13.82 2.74
CA ILE A 75 -7.42 -14.30 4.08
C ILE A 75 -7.89 -15.75 4.03
N ASN A 76 -8.94 -16.05 3.26
CA ASN A 76 -9.60 -17.36 3.34
C ASN A 76 -8.78 -18.50 2.72
N ILE A 77 -8.11 -18.29 1.59
CA ILE A 77 -7.35 -19.36 0.92
C ILE A 77 -5.94 -19.45 1.49
N PHE A 78 -5.22 -18.33 1.51
CA PHE A 78 -3.80 -18.36 1.86
C PHE A 78 -3.57 -18.29 3.38
N TRP A 79 -4.07 -17.24 4.03
CA TRP A 79 -3.72 -16.93 5.42
C TRP A 79 -4.30 -17.93 6.41
N ALA A 80 -5.57 -18.31 6.26
CA ALA A 80 -6.21 -19.30 7.13
C ALA A 80 -5.54 -20.67 6.98
N SER A 81 -5.29 -21.13 5.75
CA SER A 81 -4.56 -22.38 5.51
C SER A 81 -3.16 -22.34 6.12
N PHE A 82 -2.44 -21.23 5.96
CA PHE A 82 -1.11 -21.05 6.54
C PHE A 82 -1.12 -21.18 8.07
N ILE A 83 -1.98 -20.43 8.77
CA ILE A 83 -2.05 -20.47 10.24
C ILE A 83 -2.46 -21.86 10.73
N ASN A 84 -3.48 -22.47 10.14
CA ASN A 84 -3.92 -23.81 10.53
C ASN A 84 -2.80 -24.85 10.41
N ASN A 85 -2.00 -24.79 9.34
CA ASN A 85 -0.88 -25.69 9.16
C ASN A 85 0.28 -25.39 10.13
N MET A 86 0.53 -24.12 10.45
CA MET A 86 1.51 -23.74 11.47
C MET A 86 1.11 -24.23 12.88
N GLU A 87 -0.17 -24.15 13.23
CA GLU A 87 -0.68 -24.69 14.50
C GLU A 87 -0.53 -26.21 14.57
N ARG A 88 -0.83 -26.91 13.47
CA ARG A 88 -0.66 -28.37 13.39
C ARG A 88 0.80 -28.79 13.55
N ILE A 89 1.74 -28.07 12.92
CA ILE A 89 3.18 -28.31 13.10
C ILE A 89 3.57 -28.11 14.56
N ARG A 90 3.11 -27.02 15.20
CA ARG A 90 3.36 -26.76 16.63
C ARG A 90 2.83 -27.89 17.50
N ASP A 91 1.66 -28.41 17.18
CA ASP A 91 0.95 -29.42 17.98
C ASP A 91 1.36 -30.86 17.59
N GLY A 92 2.35 -31.03 16.68
CA GLY A 92 2.87 -32.33 16.25
C GLY A 92 1.92 -33.13 15.35
N GLN A 93 0.97 -32.47 14.71
CA GLN A 93 -0.01 -33.05 13.80
C GLN A 93 0.44 -32.93 12.34
N ALA A 94 0.11 -33.93 11.52
CA ALA A 94 0.35 -33.87 10.07
C ALA A 94 -0.40 -32.68 9.46
N THR A 95 0.21 -31.99 8.52
CA THR A 95 -0.34 -30.85 7.77
C THR A 95 -1.36 -31.29 6.71
N ASP A 96 -2.16 -30.35 6.21
CA ASP A 96 -3.06 -30.61 5.08
C ASP A 96 -2.30 -31.10 3.84
N TYR A 97 -1.07 -30.61 3.64
CA TYR A 97 -0.23 -31.02 2.52
C TYR A 97 0.23 -32.46 2.65
N GLU A 98 0.59 -32.90 3.86
CA GLU A 98 1.00 -34.28 4.12
C GLU A 98 -0.18 -35.25 4.03
N ILE A 99 -1.37 -34.84 4.46
CA ILE A 99 -2.59 -35.66 4.34
C ILE A 99 -3.01 -35.81 2.88
N ASN A 100 -2.95 -34.74 2.10
CA ASN A 100 -3.42 -34.74 0.71
C ASN A 100 -2.31 -35.10 -0.31
N ALA A 101 -1.09 -35.38 0.14
CA ALA A 101 -0.01 -35.82 -0.74
C ALA A 101 -0.31 -37.23 -1.30
N PRO A 102 -0.11 -37.46 -2.61
CA PRO A 102 -0.29 -38.79 -3.18
C PRO A 102 0.72 -39.77 -2.58
N ALA A 103 0.22 -40.89 -2.05
CA ALA A 103 1.08 -41.95 -1.53
C ALA A 103 1.81 -42.64 -2.70
N VAL A 104 3.15 -42.54 -2.72
CA VAL A 104 3.96 -43.28 -3.68
C VAL A 104 3.97 -44.75 -3.24
N ASN A 105 3.12 -45.56 -3.87
CA ASN A 105 3.07 -46.99 -3.62
C ASN A 105 4.32 -47.65 -4.22
N ARG A 106 5.35 -47.84 -3.38
CA ARG A 106 6.62 -48.45 -3.79
C ARG A 106 6.41 -49.97 -3.79
N LYS A 107 6.14 -50.55 -4.97
CA LYS A 107 6.16 -52.01 -5.18
C LYS A 107 7.58 -52.56 -5.03
#